data_AF-A0A9D1DGP1-F1
#
_entry.id   AF-A0A9D1DGP1-F1
#
_cell.length_a   1.000
_cell.length_b   1.000
_cell.length_c   1.000
_cell.angle_alpha   90.00
_cell.angle_beta   90.00
_cell.angle_gamma   90.00
#
_symmetry.space_group_name_H-M   'P 1'
#
loop_
_entity.id
_entity.type
_entity.pdbx_description
1 polymer ?
#
loop_
_entity_poly.entity_id
_entity_poly.type
_entity_poly.pdbx_seq_one_letter_code
_entity_poly.pdbx_strand_id
1 'polypeptide(L)'
;MELREILLSGGGVLALVMTLVQIAPVQVNPWSWLMKKLGRAINAEVLEQVQTTQRKLDEHIERDDAGRADQVRANILAFNRQLMAGERHTREEFWDILSAIDRYHKYCESHPQYPNERAVHAIHNIGRVYDERQKKNDFLPDR
;
A
#
# COMPACT_ATOMS: atom_id res chain seq x y z
N MET A 1 58.38 36.95 -15.98
CA MET A 1 57.12 36.47 -15.38
C MET A 1 57.47 35.85 -14.05
N GLU A 2 57.01 36.49 -12.99
CA GLU A 2 57.35 36.18 -11.60
C GLU A 2 56.66 34.88 -11.16
N LEU A 3 57.26 34.11 -10.24
CA LEU A 3 56.66 32.91 -9.65
C LEU A 3 55.22 33.13 -9.11
N ARG A 4 54.87 34.39 -8.82
CA ARG A 4 53.54 34.82 -8.38
C ARG A 4 52.47 34.68 -9.48
N GLU A 5 52.81 34.84 -10.76
CA GLU A 5 51.86 34.71 -11.89
C GLU A 5 51.55 33.24 -12.23
N ILE A 6 52.50 32.32 -12.01
CA ILE A 6 52.29 30.88 -12.19
C ILE A 6 51.43 30.30 -11.06
N LEU A 7 51.50 30.86 -9.85
CA LEU A 7 50.66 30.49 -8.72
C LEU A 7 49.23 31.03 -8.80
N LEU A 8 49.04 32.23 -9.37
CA LEU A 8 47.71 32.82 -9.55
C LEU A 8 47.01 32.42 -10.85
N SER A 9 47.74 32.07 -11.91
CA SER A 9 47.13 31.42 -13.06
C SER A 9 46.81 29.96 -12.71
N GLY A 10 45.66 29.44 -13.13
CA GLY A 10 45.14 28.12 -12.71
C GLY A 10 46.07 26.90 -12.91
N GLY A 11 47.24 27.08 -13.54
CA GLY A 11 48.30 26.08 -13.64
C GLY A 11 49.03 25.79 -12.33
N GLY A 12 49.14 26.75 -11.40
CA GLY A 12 49.86 26.56 -10.12
C GLY A 12 49.17 25.57 -9.17
N VAL A 13 47.84 25.57 -9.15
CA VAL A 13 47.03 24.61 -8.38
C VAL A 13 47.19 23.20 -8.93
N LEU A 14 47.21 23.04 -10.26
CA LEU A 14 47.45 21.75 -10.90
C LEU A 14 48.87 21.23 -10.63
N ALA A 15 49.88 22.11 -10.63
CA ALA A 15 51.26 21.74 -10.30
C ALA A 15 51.42 21.30 -8.82
N LEU A 16 50.72 21.96 -7.88
CA LEU A 16 50.68 21.53 -6.48
C LEU A 16 49.98 20.17 -6.30
N VAL A 17 48.88 19.93 -7.03
CA VAL A 17 48.18 18.64 -6.99
C VAL A 17 49.05 17.52 -7.58
N MET A 18 49.77 17.77 -8.67
CA MET A 18 50.63 16.77 -9.31
C MET A 18 51.87 16.40 -8.48
N THR A 19 52.42 17.36 -7.72
CA THR A 19 53.59 17.10 -6.84
C THR A 19 53.19 16.41 -5.53
N LEU A 20 52.02 16.72 -4.97
CA LEU A 20 51.48 16.00 -3.80
C LEU A 20 51.19 14.53 -4.09
N VAL A 21 50.88 14.17 -5.35
CA VAL A 21 50.64 12.78 -5.78
C VAL A 21 51.93 11.94 -5.82
N GLN A 22 53.11 12.55 -5.97
CA GLN A 22 54.36 11.80 -6.16
C GLN A 22 55.14 11.48 -4.87
N ILE A 23 54.89 12.19 -3.75
CA ILE A 23 55.84 12.18 -2.60
C ILE A 23 55.36 11.41 -1.36
N ALA A 24 54.12 10.94 -1.28
CA ALA A 24 53.72 9.99 -0.23
C ALA A 24 52.49 9.17 -0.66
N PRO A 25 52.48 7.83 -0.56
CA PRO A 25 51.25 7.07 -0.74
C PRO A 25 50.42 7.13 0.55
N VAL A 26 50.01 8.33 0.95
CA VAL A 26 48.96 8.48 1.96
C VAL A 26 47.66 8.69 1.20
N GLN A 27 46.95 7.57 0.96
CA GLN A 27 45.65 7.55 0.31
C GLN A 27 44.58 8.23 1.21
N VAL A 28 44.60 9.55 1.31
CA VAL A 28 43.44 10.29 1.83
C VAL A 28 42.77 10.97 0.66
N ASN A 29 41.79 10.26 0.09
CA ASN A 29 41.03 10.74 -1.05
C ASN A 29 40.08 11.89 -0.62
N PRO A 30 40.35 13.16 -1.00
CA PRO A 30 39.56 14.31 -0.56
C PRO A 30 38.11 14.23 -1.06
N TRP A 31 37.93 13.66 -2.25
CA TRP A 31 36.63 13.39 -2.84
C TRP A 31 35.85 12.34 -2.05
N SER A 32 36.53 11.36 -1.44
CA SER A 32 35.87 10.38 -0.58
C SER A 32 35.24 11.03 0.65
N TRP A 33 35.88 12.03 1.25
CA TRP A 33 35.31 12.75 2.39
C TRP A 33 34.10 13.61 1.99
N LEU A 34 34.20 14.32 0.86
CA LEU A 34 33.10 15.12 0.32
C LEU A 34 31.89 14.23 -0.03
N MET A 35 32.11 13.12 -0.73
CA MET A 35 31.07 12.14 -1.08
C MET A 35 30.49 11.44 0.16
N LYS A 36 31.30 11.18 1.19
CA LYS A 36 30.81 10.61 2.47
C LYS A 36 29.91 11.59 3.22
N LYS A 37 30.20 12.90 3.19
CA LYS A 37 29.33 13.91 3.81
C LYS A 37 28.04 14.13 3.03
N LEU A 38 28.12 14.25 1.71
CA LEU A 38 26.94 14.37 0.85
C LEU A 38 26.06 13.11 0.96
N GLY A 39 26.69 11.93 0.88
CA GLY A 39 26.03 10.64 0.99
C GLY A 39 25.38 10.43 2.37
N ARG A 40 26.01 10.87 3.46
CA ARG A 40 25.39 10.81 4.81
C ARG A 40 24.17 11.73 4.96
N ALA A 41 24.22 12.94 4.42
CA ALA A 41 23.09 13.87 4.45
C ALA A 41 21.90 13.33 3.64
N ILE A 42 22.17 12.81 2.44
CA ILE A 42 21.15 12.18 1.57
C ILE A 42 20.60 10.91 2.22
N ASN A 43 21.44 10.05 2.83
CA ASN A 43 20.97 8.79 3.42
C ASN A 43 20.05 9.03 4.63
N ALA A 44 20.29 10.08 5.44
CA ALA A 44 19.44 10.41 6.57
C ALA A 44 18.05 10.93 6.14
N GLU A 45 18.00 11.84 5.17
CA GLU A 45 16.75 12.42 4.66
C GLU A 45 15.95 11.40 3.82
N VAL A 46 16.63 10.56 3.03
CA VAL A 46 15.99 9.49 2.25
C VAL A 46 15.46 8.38 3.15
N LEU A 47 16.14 7.98 4.23
CA LEU A 47 15.59 7.00 5.17
C LEU A 47 14.34 7.53 5.89
N GLU A 48 14.32 8.80 6.27
CA GLU A 48 13.16 9.43 6.91
C GLU A 48 11.98 9.56 5.92
N GLN A 49 12.25 9.95 4.67
CA GLN A 49 11.24 9.99 3.61
C GLN A 49 10.74 8.58 3.23
N VAL A 50 11.59 7.56 3.24
CA VAL A 50 11.21 6.16 2.98
C VAL A 50 10.36 5.61 4.14
N GLN A 51 10.72 5.89 5.39
CA GLN A 51 9.92 5.45 6.56
C GLN A 51 8.56 6.16 6.64
N THR A 52 8.51 7.46 6.36
CA THR A 52 7.23 8.19 6.32
C THR A 52 6.38 7.80 5.12
N THR A 53 6.98 7.49 3.97
CA THR A 53 6.25 6.97 2.80
C THR A 53 5.73 5.56 3.03
N GLN A 54 6.53 4.67 3.63
CA GLN A 54 6.10 3.32 3.99
C GLN A 54 4.91 3.37 4.97
N ARG A 55 5.01 4.20 6.02
CA ARG A 55 3.94 4.36 7.01
C ARG A 55 2.66 4.93 6.41
N LYS A 56 2.77 5.93 5.51
CA LYS A 56 1.61 6.47 4.78
C LYS A 56 1.01 5.46 3.80
N LEU A 57 1.82 4.57 3.23
CA LEU A 57 1.35 3.52 2.34
C LEU A 57 0.60 2.43 3.13
N ASP A 58 1.13 2.01 4.27
CA ASP A 58 0.49 1.03 5.15
C ASP A 58 -0.83 1.60 5.72
N GLU A 59 -0.86 2.86 6.16
CA GLU A 59 -2.09 3.54 6.59
C GLU A 59 -3.11 3.70 5.45
N HIS A 60 -2.65 3.92 4.20
CA HIS A 60 -3.54 4.02 3.04
C HIS A 60 -4.10 2.66 2.63
N ILE A 61 -3.29 1.59 2.68
CA ILE A 61 -3.73 0.22 2.43
C ILE A 61 -4.80 -0.16 3.47
N GLU A 62 -4.57 0.09 4.75
CA GLU A 62 -5.58 -0.21 5.79
C GLU A 62 -6.88 0.58 5.59
N ARG A 63 -6.78 1.86 5.23
CA ARG A 63 -7.95 2.71 4.96
C ARG A 63 -8.73 2.24 3.73
N ASP A 64 -8.03 1.85 2.67
CA ASP A 64 -8.63 1.32 1.45
C ASP A 64 -9.30 -0.03 1.71
N ASP A 65 -8.67 -0.89 2.50
CA ASP A 65 -9.18 -2.20 2.88
C ASP A 65 -10.46 -2.09 3.71
N ALA A 66 -10.48 -1.17 4.69
CA ALA A 66 -11.69 -0.84 5.46
C ALA A 66 -12.81 -0.26 4.57
N GLY A 67 -12.47 0.61 3.62
CA GLY A 67 -13.42 1.14 2.65
C GLY A 67 -14.04 0.06 1.77
N ARG A 68 -13.23 -0.92 1.33
CA ARG A 68 -13.74 -2.08 0.58
C ARG A 68 -14.67 -2.94 1.42
N ALA A 69 -14.34 -3.19 2.69
CA ALA A 69 -15.20 -3.93 3.61
C ALA A 69 -16.55 -3.23 3.83
N ASP A 70 -16.56 -1.90 3.95
CA ASP A 70 -17.79 -1.11 4.04
C ASP A 70 -18.67 -1.22 2.80
N GLN A 71 -18.07 -1.20 1.60
CA GLN A 71 -18.79 -1.37 0.35
C GLN A 71 -19.40 -2.77 0.23
N VAL A 72 -18.66 -3.81 0.61
CA VAL A 72 -19.16 -5.19 0.63
C VAL A 72 -20.34 -5.31 1.62
N ARG A 73 -20.21 -4.74 2.82
CA ARG A 73 -21.28 -4.70 3.81
C ARG A 73 -22.52 -3.99 3.29
N ALA A 74 -22.36 -2.85 2.60
CA ALA A 74 -23.47 -2.14 1.98
C ALA A 74 -24.19 -3.00 0.93
N ASN A 75 -23.44 -3.77 0.14
CA ASN A 75 -23.99 -4.70 -0.85
C ASN A 75 -24.80 -5.83 -0.19
N ILE A 76 -24.27 -6.47 0.86
CA ILE A 76 -24.97 -7.50 1.65
C ILE A 76 -26.30 -6.96 2.20
N LEU A 77 -26.29 -5.76 2.77
CA LEU A 77 -27.51 -5.13 3.29
C LEU A 77 -28.50 -4.79 2.17
N ALA A 78 -28.03 -4.35 1.01
CA ALA A 78 -28.87 -4.05 -0.14
C ALA A 78 -29.56 -5.31 -0.68
N PHE A 79 -28.80 -6.39 -0.89
CA PHE A 79 -29.34 -7.67 -1.33
C PHE A 79 -30.38 -8.20 -0.33
N ASN A 80 -30.09 -8.13 0.98
CA ASN A 80 -31.07 -8.52 1.98
C ASN A 80 -32.36 -7.66 1.95
N ARG A 81 -32.27 -6.36 1.66
CA ARG A 81 -33.45 -5.51 1.48
C ARG A 81 -34.29 -5.96 0.29
N GLN A 82 -33.67 -6.34 -0.82
CA GLN A 82 -34.36 -6.89 -2.00
C GLN A 82 -35.10 -8.18 -1.64
N LEU A 83 -34.45 -9.09 -0.90
CA LEU A 83 -35.09 -10.31 -0.39
C LEU A 83 -36.29 -10.00 0.51
N MET A 84 -36.18 -9.03 1.41
CA MET A 84 -37.29 -8.60 2.28
C MET A 84 -38.42 -7.93 1.50
N ALA A 85 -38.13 -7.31 0.36
CA ALA A 85 -39.12 -6.76 -0.56
C ALA A 85 -39.82 -7.85 -1.42
N GLY A 86 -39.41 -9.12 -1.29
CA GLY A 86 -39.97 -10.24 -2.03
C GLY A 86 -39.41 -10.39 -3.45
N GLU A 87 -38.32 -9.70 -3.77
CA GLU A 87 -37.64 -9.86 -5.05
C GLU A 87 -37.13 -11.30 -5.24
N ARG A 88 -37.18 -11.78 -6.48
CA ARG A 88 -36.64 -13.08 -6.85
C ARG A 88 -35.32 -12.84 -7.58
N HIS A 89 -34.37 -13.73 -7.34
CA HIS A 89 -33.02 -13.65 -7.89
C HIS A 89 -32.64 -14.94 -8.62
N THR A 90 -31.67 -14.86 -9.51
CA THR A 90 -31.05 -16.01 -10.17
C THR A 90 -30.14 -16.76 -9.21
N ARG A 91 -29.71 -17.97 -9.59
CA ARG A 91 -28.75 -18.72 -8.76
C ARG A 91 -27.38 -18.02 -8.73
N GLU A 92 -26.99 -17.43 -9.85
CA GLU A 92 -25.74 -16.68 -9.99
C GLU A 92 -25.68 -15.47 -9.05
N GLU A 93 -26.76 -14.66 -8.98
CA GLU A 93 -26.84 -13.53 -8.06
C GLU A 93 -26.69 -13.95 -6.59
N PHE A 94 -27.21 -15.13 -6.22
CA PHE A 94 -26.98 -15.70 -4.90
C PHE A 94 -25.53 -16.12 -4.67
N TRP A 95 -24.85 -16.69 -5.67
CA TRP A 95 -23.44 -17.04 -5.54
C TRP A 95 -22.53 -15.82 -5.42
N ASP A 96 -22.84 -14.74 -6.12
CA ASP A 96 -22.12 -13.48 -6.02
C ASP A 96 -22.20 -12.90 -4.60
N ILE A 97 -23.40 -12.89 -4.01
CA ILE A 97 -23.59 -12.36 -2.65
C ILE A 97 -22.99 -13.29 -1.60
N LEU A 98 -23.08 -14.61 -1.75
CA LEU A 98 -22.44 -15.57 -0.82
C LEU A 98 -20.92 -15.42 -0.87
N SER A 99 -20.34 -15.25 -2.07
CA SER A 99 -18.91 -14.96 -2.22
C SER A 99 -18.51 -13.62 -1.60
N ALA A 100 -19.40 -12.62 -1.64
CA ALA A 100 -19.18 -11.35 -0.96
C ALA A 100 -19.21 -11.48 0.57
N ILE A 101 -20.11 -12.32 1.10
CA ILE A 101 -20.18 -12.66 2.54
C ILE A 101 -18.88 -13.33 2.99
N ASP A 102 -18.35 -14.29 2.23
CA ASP A 102 -17.08 -14.95 2.57
C ASP A 102 -15.91 -13.98 2.63
N ARG A 103 -15.83 -13.04 1.68
CA ARG A 103 -14.81 -11.97 1.69
C ARG A 103 -14.96 -11.07 2.91
N TYR A 104 -16.20 -10.74 3.27
CA TYR A 104 -16.50 -9.92 4.44
C TYR A 104 -16.12 -10.61 5.75
N HIS A 105 -16.46 -11.89 5.92
CA HIS A 105 -16.05 -12.68 7.09
C HIS A 105 -14.53 -12.75 7.22
N LYS A 106 -13.81 -13.07 6.14
CA LYS A 106 -12.33 -13.11 6.15
C LYS A 106 -11.72 -11.78 6.59
N TYR A 107 -12.29 -10.67 6.14
CA TYR A 107 -11.85 -9.33 6.56
C TYR A 107 -12.12 -9.08 8.06
N CYS A 108 -13.32 -9.43 8.54
CA CYS A 108 -13.67 -9.25 9.95
C CYS A 108 -12.85 -10.15 10.89
N GLU A 109 -12.52 -11.37 10.47
CA GLU A 109 -11.66 -12.28 11.23
C GLU A 109 -10.23 -11.74 11.38
N SER A 110 -9.69 -11.12 10.32
CA SER A 110 -8.36 -10.49 10.37
C SER A 110 -8.35 -9.11 11.03
N HIS A 111 -9.52 -8.50 11.26
CA HIS A 111 -9.66 -7.17 11.87
C HIS A 111 -10.68 -7.18 13.02
N PRO A 112 -10.34 -7.74 14.20
CA PRO A 112 -11.28 -7.88 15.34
C PRO A 112 -11.87 -6.55 15.85
N GLN A 113 -11.16 -5.44 15.67
CA GLN A 113 -11.62 -4.09 16.02
C GLN A 113 -12.61 -3.49 15.01
N TYR A 114 -12.83 -4.12 13.85
CA TYR A 114 -13.78 -3.65 12.87
C TYR A 114 -15.23 -3.98 13.32
N PRO A 115 -16.15 -2.99 13.37
CA PRO A 115 -17.49 -3.19 13.91
C PRO A 115 -18.37 -4.04 12.97
N ASN A 116 -18.34 -5.36 13.20
CA ASN A 116 -18.94 -6.40 12.37
C ASN A 116 -20.46 -6.61 12.60
N GLU A 117 -20.98 -6.23 13.77
CA GLU A 117 -22.32 -6.63 14.24
C GLU A 117 -23.51 -6.12 13.40
N ARG A 118 -23.29 -5.28 12.38
CA ARG A 118 -24.38 -4.69 11.57
C ARG A 118 -24.91 -5.60 10.45
N ALA A 119 -24.15 -6.61 10.02
CA ALA A 119 -24.53 -7.45 8.87
C ALA A 119 -25.01 -8.86 9.24
N VAL A 120 -24.81 -9.31 10.49
CA VAL A 120 -25.05 -10.69 10.93
C VAL A 120 -26.45 -11.20 10.58
N HIS A 121 -27.49 -10.42 10.90
CA HIS A 121 -28.88 -10.81 10.59
C HIS A 121 -29.17 -10.85 9.08
N ALA A 122 -28.56 -9.96 8.30
CA ALA A 122 -28.70 -9.95 6.85
C ALA A 122 -28.04 -11.20 6.24
N ILE A 123 -26.83 -11.55 6.69
CA ILE A 123 -26.11 -12.75 6.26
C ILE A 123 -26.92 -14.01 6.56
N HIS A 124 -27.45 -14.12 7.77
CA HIS A 124 -28.31 -15.25 8.15
C HIS A 124 -29.56 -15.36 7.28
N ASN A 125 -30.23 -14.23 7.00
CA ASN A 125 -31.43 -14.24 6.17
C ASN A 125 -31.13 -14.63 4.71
N ILE A 126 -30.02 -14.13 4.15
CA ILE A 126 -29.57 -14.49 2.80
C ILE A 126 -29.32 -16.00 2.70
N GLY A 127 -28.58 -16.58 3.65
CA GLY A 127 -28.34 -18.03 3.68
C GLY A 127 -29.64 -18.83 3.79
N ARG A 128 -30.56 -18.44 4.67
CA ARG A 128 -31.87 -19.08 4.82
C ARG A 128 -32.67 -19.07 3.52
N VAL A 129 -32.77 -17.90 2.85
CA VAL A 129 -33.53 -17.79 1.60
C VAL A 129 -32.88 -18.61 0.50
N TYR A 130 -31.54 -18.59 0.39
CA TYR A 130 -30.83 -19.44 -0.56
C TYR A 130 -31.16 -20.93 -0.36
N ASP A 131 -31.09 -21.43 0.88
CA ASP A 131 -31.39 -22.83 1.20
C ASP A 131 -32.84 -23.20 0.88
N GLU A 132 -33.79 -22.31 1.17
CA GLU A 132 -35.20 -22.49 0.84
C GLU A 132 -35.41 -22.59 -0.68
N ARG A 133 -34.73 -21.72 -1.44
CA ARG A 133 -34.84 -21.70 -2.91
C ARG A 133 -34.16 -22.90 -3.55
N GLN A 134 -33.02 -23.33 -2.99
CA GLN A 134 -32.32 -24.54 -3.42
C GLN A 134 -33.17 -25.79 -3.20
N LYS A 135 -33.89 -25.89 -2.09
CA LYS A 135 -34.81 -27.00 -1.80
C LYS A 135 -36.01 -27.03 -2.74
N LYS A 136 -36.57 -25.86 -3.07
CA LYS A 136 -37.75 -25.73 -3.94
C LYS A 136 -37.41 -25.71 -5.43
N ASN A 137 -36.13 -25.50 -5.75
CA ASN A 137 -35.62 -25.27 -7.11
C ASN A 137 -36.38 -24.14 -7.85
N ASP A 138 -36.64 -23.03 -7.15
CA ASP A 138 -37.48 -21.89 -7.59
C ASP A 138 -36.69 -20.57 -7.71
N PHE A 139 -35.43 -20.66 -8.15
CA PHE A 139 -34.64 -19.51 -8.60
C PHE A 139 -35.20 -18.94 -9.91
N LEU A 140 -34.89 -17.67 -10.22
CA LEU A 140 -35.07 -17.18 -11.58
C LEU A 140 -34.11 -17.91 -12.53
N PRO A 141 -34.50 -18.12 -13.81
CA PRO A 141 -33.60 -18.63 -14.81
C PRO A 141 -32.42 -17.66 -15.01
N ASP A 142 -31.23 -18.22 -15.16
CA ASP A 142 -30.02 -17.43 -15.48
C ASP A 142 -30.21 -16.75 -16.85
N ARG A 143 -29.69 -15.52 -17.00
CA ARG A 143 -29.83 -14.71 -18.22
C ARG A 143 -28.78 -15.01 -19.27
#